data_AF-A0A8T3BHT1-F1
#
_entry.id   AF-A0A8T3BHT1-F1
#
_cell.length_a   1.000
_cell.length_b   1.000
_cell.length_c   1.000
_cell.angle_alpha   90.00
_cell.angle_beta   90.00
_cell.angle_gamma   90.00
#
_symmetry.space_group_name_H-M   'P 1'
#
loop_
_entity.id
_entity.type
_entity.pdbx_description
1 polymer ?
#
loop_
_entity_poly.entity_id
_entity_poly.type
_entity_poly.pdbx_seq_one_letter_code
_entity_poly.pdbx_strand_id
1 'polypeptide(L)'
;MLQPNGEIHVRHKTSVPFCYWNLPYLAERNSLTLFKSTPFKIEDYPGYNNKRGDGSRSDDPFPLGECSTFFFKINYSSQLQNIDYMQMKEELNLRHRALVHVYGR
;
A
#
# COMPACT_ATOMS: atom_id res chain seq x y z
N MET A 1 -11.82 4.41 -2.78
CA MET A 1 -10.70 5.15 -2.16
C MET A 1 -10.77 4.93 -0.65
N LEU A 2 -9.64 4.86 0.07
CA LEU A 2 -9.62 4.59 1.51
C LEU A 2 -10.22 5.78 2.29
N GLN A 3 -11.07 5.52 3.28
CA GLN A 3 -11.63 6.57 4.14
C GLN A 3 -10.56 7.14 5.10
N PRO A 4 -10.78 8.34 5.69
CA PRO A 4 -9.92 8.84 6.76
C PRO A 4 -9.78 7.78 7.87
N ASN A 5 -8.54 7.50 8.27
CA ASN A 5 -8.18 6.45 9.24
C ASN A 5 -8.51 5.01 8.82
N GLY A 6 -8.88 4.78 7.56
CA GLY A 6 -9.05 3.43 7.04
C GLY A 6 -7.74 2.64 7.07
N GLU A 7 -7.86 1.34 7.23
CA GLU A 7 -6.75 0.40 7.28
C GLU A 7 -6.83 -0.60 6.13
N ILE A 8 -5.68 -1.03 5.64
CA ILE A 8 -5.55 -2.09 4.64
C ILE A 8 -4.89 -3.28 5.32
N HIS A 9 -5.58 -4.41 5.37
CA HIS A 9 -5.07 -5.63 5.99
C HIS A 9 -4.77 -6.64 4.89
N VAL A 10 -3.51 -7.04 4.77
CA VAL A 10 -3.07 -8.00 3.74
C VAL A 10 -2.52 -9.24 4.41
N ARG A 11 -3.17 -10.38 4.20
CA ARG A 11 -2.64 -11.69 4.58
C ARG A 11 -1.76 -12.21 3.46
N HIS A 12 -0.51 -12.55 3.80
CA HIS A 12 0.48 -12.96 2.81
C HIS A 12 1.39 -14.05 3.33
N LYS A 13 1.80 -14.94 2.43
CA LYS A 13 2.82 -15.95 2.72
C LYS A 13 4.17 -15.27 2.89
N THR A 14 4.86 -15.59 3.97
CA THR A 14 6.18 -15.05 4.30
C THR A 14 7.31 -16.03 3.98
N SER A 15 6.98 -17.19 3.42
CA SER A 15 7.92 -18.16 2.88
C SER A 15 8.26 -17.91 1.40
N VAL A 16 9.38 -18.50 0.95
CA VAL A 16 9.80 -18.45 -0.46
C VAL A 16 8.77 -19.13 -1.36
N PRO A 17 8.48 -18.57 -2.55
CA PRO A 17 9.05 -17.34 -3.15
C PRO A 17 8.26 -16.07 -2.81
N PHE A 18 7.19 -16.18 -2.04
CA PHE A 18 6.22 -15.10 -1.83
C PHE A 18 6.79 -13.94 -1.01
N CYS A 19 7.75 -14.21 -0.11
CA CYS A 19 8.44 -13.16 0.65
C CYS A 19 9.14 -12.13 -0.23
N TYR A 20 9.56 -12.50 -1.45
CA TYR A 20 10.23 -11.59 -2.38
C TYR A 20 9.33 -10.46 -2.89
N TRP A 21 8.02 -10.55 -2.71
CA TRP A 21 7.10 -9.46 -3.07
C TRP A 21 7.32 -8.21 -2.20
N ASN A 22 7.88 -8.37 -1.00
CA ASN A 22 8.22 -7.28 -0.09
C ASN A 22 7.09 -6.24 0.05
N LEU A 23 5.96 -6.67 0.61
CA LEU A 23 4.78 -5.83 0.79
C LEU A 23 5.06 -4.48 1.48
N PRO A 24 5.93 -4.39 2.50
CA PRO A 24 6.29 -3.10 3.10
C PRO A 24 6.86 -2.10 2.08
N TYR A 25 7.77 -2.55 1.22
CA TYR A 25 8.35 -1.71 0.17
C TYR A 25 7.29 -1.28 -0.87
N LEU A 26 6.43 -2.20 -1.30
CA LEU A 26 5.34 -1.88 -2.21
C LEU A 26 4.35 -0.87 -1.61
N ALA A 27 4.04 -1.00 -0.32
CA ALA A 27 3.16 -0.09 0.38
C ALA A 27 3.77 1.33 0.47
N GLU A 28 5.05 1.44 0.83
CA GLU A 28 5.76 2.71 0.91
C GLU A 28 5.72 3.47 -0.42
N ARG A 29 5.97 2.77 -1.53
CA ARG A 29 5.89 3.32 -2.90
C ARG A 29 4.50 3.86 -3.27
N ASN A 30 3.47 3.51 -2.52
CA ASN A 30 2.08 3.92 -2.72
C ASN A 30 1.56 4.81 -1.57
N SER A 31 2.44 5.51 -0.86
CA SER A 31 2.08 6.41 0.26
C SER A 31 1.32 5.70 1.39
N LEU A 32 1.62 4.41 1.60
CA LEU A 32 1.13 3.64 2.73
C LEU A 32 2.29 3.34 3.68
N THR A 33 1.99 3.26 4.97
CA THR A 33 2.96 2.86 5.99
C THR A 33 2.48 1.60 6.69
N LEU A 34 3.39 0.64 6.87
CA LEU A 34 3.17 -0.53 7.72
C LEU A 34 3.25 -0.07 9.17
N PHE A 35 2.18 -0.23 9.95
CA PHE A 35 2.19 0.12 11.37
C PHE A 35 2.10 -1.10 12.30
N LYS A 36 1.71 -2.26 11.76
CA LYS A 36 1.60 -3.52 12.52
C LYS A 36 1.77 -4.72 11.58
N SER A 37 2.36 -5.79 12.09
CA SER A 37 2.35 -7.11 11.46
C SER A 37 2.14 -8.17 12.54
N THR A 38 1.31 -9.17 12.27
CA THR A 38 1.04 -10.28 13.19
C THR A 38 1.11 -11.61 12.46
N PRO A 39 1.67 -12.67 13.07
CA PRO A 39 1.58 -14.01 12.51
C PRO A 39 0.14 -14.38 12.21
N PHE A 40 -0.09 -15.03 11.08
CA PHE A 40 -1.39 -15.62 10.75
C PHE A 40 -1.44 -17.02 11.37
N LYS A 41 -2.52 -17.28 12.10
CA LYS A 41 -2.85 -18.57 12.68
C LYS A 41 -4.20 -18.98 12.12
N ILE A 42 -4.27 -20.17 11.52
CA ILE A 42 -5.53 -20.66 10.95
C ILE A 42 -6.55 -20.94 12.06
N GLU A 43 -6.07 -21.27 13.25
CA GLU A 43 -6.84 -21.57 14.45
C GLU A 43 -7.68 -20.37 14.91
N ASP A 44 -7.23 -19.15 14.62
CA ASP A 44 -7.96 -17.92 14.94
C ASP A 44 -9.17 -17.69 14.02
N TYR A 45 -9.34 -18.49 12.95
CA TYR A 45 -10.40 -18.34 11.95
C TYR A 45 -11.17 -19.64 11.71
N PRO A 46 -12.06 -20.05 12.64
CA PRO A 46 -12.91 -21.21 12.44
C PRO A 46 -13.72 -21.11 11.14
N GLY A 47 -13.68 -22.17 10.33
CA GLY A 47 -14.37 -22.23 9.03
C GLY A 47 -13.59 -21.64 7.85
N TYR A 48 -12.38 -21.10 8.08
CA TYR A 48 -11.50 -20.72 6.98
C TYR A 48 -10.99 -21.98 6.25
N ASN A 49 -11.40 -22.13 4.99
CA ASN A 49 -10.97 -23.21 4.12
C ASN A 49 -10.39 -22.61 2.84
N ASN A 50 -9.06 -22.54 2.74
CA ASN A 50 -8.41 -21.97 1.56
C ASN A 50 -8.49 -22.95 0.39
N LYS A 51 -8.93 -22.47 -0.77
CA LYS A 51 -9.01 -23.23 -2.02
C LYS A 51 -8.13 -22.63 -3.11
N ARG A 52 -7.81 -23.41 -4.12
CA ARG A 52 -7.07 -22.93 -5.29
C ARG A 52 -7.97 -22.04 -6.15
N GLY A 53 -7.35 -21.17 -6.94
CA GLY A 53 -8.08 -20.21 -7.78
C GLY A 53 -8.65 -20.83 -9.05
N ASP A 54 -7.97 -21.83 -9.62
CA ASP A 54 -8.26 -22.38 -10.94
C ASP A 54 -7.71 -23.80 -11.13
N GLY A 55 -8.11 -24.47 -12.22
CA GLY A 55 -7.68 -25.79 -12.65
C GLY A 55 -8.55 -26.93 -12.14
N SER A 56 -8.19 -28.17 -12.50
CA SER A 56 -8.90 -29.40 -12.10
C SER A 56 -8.92 -29.63 -10.58
N ARG A 57 -8.10 -28.89 -9.83
CA ARG A 57 -7.97 -28.94 -8.37
C ARG A 57 -8.44 -27.66 -7.70
N SER A 58 -9.27 -26.85 -8.36
CA SER A 58 -9.68 -25.53 -7.87
C SER A 58 -10.34 -25.58 -6.48
N ASP A 59 -11.09 -26.63 -6.17
CA ASP A 59 -11.70 -26.80 -4.84
C ASP A 59 -10.77 -27.44 -3.80
N ASP A 60 -9.58 -27.91 -4.20
CA ASP A 60 -8.61 -28.48 -3.26
C ASP A 60 -7.93 -27.39 -2.42
N PRO A 61 -7.55 -27.71 -1.17
CA PRO A 61 -6.69 -26.84 -0.40
C PRO A 61 -5.26 -26.79 -0.92
N PHE A 62 -4.53 -25.78 -0.47
CA PHE A 62 -3.10 -25.64 -0.69
C PHE A 62 -2.36 -25.43 0.65
N PRO A 63 -1.09 -25.85 0.77
CA PRO A 63 -0.30 -25.59 1.97
C PRO A 63 -0.14 -24.08 2.20
N LEU A 64 -0.63 -23.58 3.33
CA LEU A 64 -0.48 -22.17 3.70
C LEU A 64 0.99 -21.84 3.99
N GLY A 65 1.64 -22.66 4.82
CA GLY A 65 2.99 -22.38 5.35
C GLY A 65 2.99 -21.13 6.22
N GLU A 66 4.16 -20.59 6.50
CA GLU A 66 4.30 -19.34 7.26
C GLU A 66 3.61 -18.17 6.55
N CYS A 67 2.73 -17.50 7.28
CA CYS A 67 1.93 -16.38 6.81
C CYS A 67 1.87 -15.30 7.88
N SER A 68 1.74 -14.04 7.46
CA SER A 68 1.48 -12.90 8.36
C SER A 68 0.38 -12.02 7.80
N THR A 69 -0.29 -11.31 8.71
CA THR A 69 -1.20 -10.20 8.37
C THR A 69 -0.43 -8.89 8.53
N PHE A 70 -0.32 -8.13 7.45
CA PHE A 70 0.29 -6.81 7.41
C PHE A 70 -0.79 -5.74 7.44
N PHE A 71 -0.63 -4.74 8.30
CA PHE A 71 -1.59 -3.67 8.51
C PHE A 71 -1.00 -2.35 8.05
N PHE A 72 -1.62 -1.76 7.04
CA PHE A 72 -1.20 -0.51 6.43
C PHE A 72 -2.22 0.59 6.65
N LYS A 73 -1.74 1.83 6.67
CA LYS A 73 -2.56 3.04 6.66
C LYS A 73 -1.95 4.08 5.74
N ILE A 74 -2.71 5.10 5.37
CA ILE A 74 -2.18 6.24 4.63
C ILE A 74 -1.05 6.88 5.43
N ASN A 75 0.07 7.10 4.75
CA ASN A 75 1.17 7.88 5.29
C ASN A 75 0.92 9.37 5.04
N TYR A 76 0.27 10.04 6.00
CA TYR A 76 -0.05 11.46 5.87
C TYR A 76 1.18 12.36 5.75
N SER A 77 2.36 11.97 6.27
CA SER A 77 3.57 12.79 6.09
C SER A 77 3.99 12.85 4.62
N SER A 78 3.89 11.74 3.89
CA SER A 78 4.14 11.71 2.45
C SER A 78 3.08 12.49 1.64
N GLN A 79 1.82 12.51 2.10
CA GLN A 79 0.77 13.31 1.45
C GLN A 79 0.98 14.81 1.66
N LEU A 80 1.30 15.23 2.89
CA LEU A 80 1.59 16.64 3.20
C LEU A 80 2.79 17.14 2.40
N GLN A 81 3.88 16.37 2.33
CA GLN A 81 5.05 16.71 1.50
C GLN A 81 4.70 16.86 0.01
N ASN A 82 3.83 15.99 -0.52
CA ASN A 82 3.38 16.09 -1.91
C ASN A 82 2.50 17.33 -2.14
N ILE A 83 1.61 17.67 -1.20
CA ILE A 83 0.78 18.88 -1.28
C ILE A 83 1.68 20.13 -1.24
N ASP A 84 2.59 20.22 -0.27
CA ASP A 84 3.52 21.34 -0.14
C ASP A 84 4.37 21.53 -1.42
N TYR A 85 4.86 20.42 -2.00
CA TYR A 85 5.63 20.45 -3.25
C TYR A 85 4.79 20.96 -4.44
N MET A 86 3.55 20.49 -4.57
CA MET A 86 2.67 20.91 -5.66
C MET A 86 2.29 22.38 -5.53
N GLN A 87 2.02 22.84 -4.31
CA GLN A 87 1.69 24.23 -4.01
C GLN A 87 2.87 25.17 -4.32
N MET A 88 4.09 24.79 -3.90
CA MET A 88 5.31 25.52 -4.25
C MET A 88 5.52 25.62 -5.77
N LYS A 89 5.25 24.52 -6.51
CA LYS A 89 5.38 24.50 -7.98
C LYS A 89 4.40 25.45 -8.66
N GLU A 90 3.17 25.52 -8.16
CA GLU A 90 2.14 26.41 -8.70
C GLU A 90 2.50 27.88 -8.45
N GLU A 91 2.96 28.22 -7.25
CA GLU A 91 3.47 29.56 -6.93
C GLU A 91 4.64 29.96 -7.84
N LEU A 92 5.59 29.07 -8.08
CA LEU A 92 6.71 29.32 -8.98
C LEU A 92 6.25 29.55 -10.41
N ASN A 93 5.27 28.77 -10.89
CA ASN A 93 4.70 28.93 -12.22
C ASN A 93 3.95 30.26 -12.37
N LEU A 94 3.19 30.67 -11.35
CA LEU A 94 2.52 31.98 -11.29
C LEU A 94 3.53 33.13 -11.32
N ARG A 95 4.63 33.03 -10.55
CA ARG A 95 5.72 34.02 -10.57
C ARG A 95 6.38 34.09 -11.95
N HIS A 96 6.66 32.95 -12.57
CA HIS A 96 7.24 32.92 -13.91
C HIS A 96 6.32 33.60 -14.94
N ARG A 97 5.02 33.30 -14.92
CA ARG A 97 4.02 33.94 -15.79
C ARG A 97 3.94 35.45 -15.57
N ALA A 98 3.95 35.91 -14.32
CA ALA A 98 3.93 37.32 -13.99
C ALA A 98 5.20 38.04 -14.52
N LEU A 99 6.38 37.43 -14.38
CA LEU A 99 7.63 37.98 -14.92
C LEU A 99 7.61 38.07 -16.44
N VAL A 100 7.13 37.04 -17.14
CA VAL A 100 6.99 37.08 -18.61
C VAL A 100 6.03 38.19 -19.06
N HIS A 101 4.98 38.45 -18.30
CA HIS A 101 4.04 39.54 -18.60
C HIS A 101 4.62 40.93 -18.36
N VAL A 102 5.49 41.08 -17.35
CA VAL A 102 6.11 42.37 -16.98
C VAL A 102 7.30 42.71 -17.89
N TYR A 103 8.11 41.72 -18.27
CA TYR A 103 9.37 41.94 -19.02
C TYR A 103 9.28 41.57 -20.51
N GLY A 104 8.14 41.07 -20.99
CA GLY A 104 7.93 40.64 -22.37
C GLY A 104 7.37 41.70 -23.33
N ARG A 105 7.64 43.00 -23.10
CA ARG A 105 7.24 44.09 -23.99
C ARG A 105 8.45 44.85 -24.52
#